data_AF-B1Y130-F1
#
_entry.id   AF-B1Y130-F1
#
_cell.length_a   1.000
_cell.length_b   1.000
_cell.length_c   1.000
_cell.angle_alpha   90.00
_cell.angle_beta   90.00
_cell.angle_gamma   90.00
#
_symmetry.space_group_name_H-M   'P 1'
#
loop_
_entity.id
_entity.type
_entity.pdbx_description
1 polymer ?
#
loop_
_entity_poly.entity_id
_entity_poly.type
_entity_poly.pdbx_seq_one_letter_code
_entity_poly.pdbx_strand_id
1 'polypeptide(L)'
;MATSPPSNASGVTFRETMAGPFKLGLVDPKAVPDGAPELAMHAVVEIDDIEAFRADPQHKARLSGTIDYPPLGTGLVAPSGVFGLFSPSHDPKLAYMVYELAFEHAGKPHYLAGKKHVLVGAPWKLWGETTTLYTTLHEGRDTSGRVIGAGTLSLGVGALLRLLTTVGGTPTAPARSLWQRIGAIASFFTFFSGELVRTYVLQRGRGGRS
;
A
#
# COMPACT_ATOMS: atom_id res chain seq x y z
N MET A 1 22.26 34.79 -6.53
CA MET A 1 22.48 33.53 -5.78
C MET A 1 21.40 33.41 -4.73
N ALA A 2 20.44 32.50 -4.92
CA ALA A 2 19.46 32.16 -3.89
C ALA A 2 19.75 30.70 -3.50
N THR A 3 20.43 30.51 -2.38
CA THR A 3 20.57 29.21 -1.73
C THR A 3 19.26 28.88 -1.05
N SER A 4 18.50 27.94 -1.61
CA SER A 4 17.39 27.29 -0.91
C SER A 4 17.90 26.62 0.38
N PRO A 5 17.12 26.65 1.48
CA PRO A 5 17.52 25.98 2.72
C PRO A 5 17.62 24.45 2.48
N PRO A 6 18.49 23.73 3.20
CA PRO A 6 18.51 22.28 3.16
C PRO A 6 17.18 21.76 3.69
N SER A 7 16.39 21.11 2.84
CA SER A 7 15.17 20.41 3.24
C SER A 7 15.55 19.24 4.15
N ASN A 8 15.34 19.39 5.45
CA ASN A 8 15.38 18.28 6.43
C ASN A 8 14.14 17.36 6.27
N ALA A 9 13.73 17.06 5.04
CA ALA A 9 12.68 16.10 4.77
C ALA A 9 13.30 14.70 4.89
N SER A 10 13.05 14.02 6.01
CA SER A 10 13.45 12.63 6.19
C SER A 10 12.52 11.74 5.37
N GLY A 11 12.76 11.62 4.06
CA GLY A 11 12.00 10.72 3.19
C GLY A 11 12.18 9.24 3.56
N VAL A 12 11.22 8.40 3.18
CA VAL A 12 11.25 6.95 3.40
C VAL A 12 10.90 6.23 2.10
N THR A 13 11.73 5.25 1.75
CA THR A 13 11.45 4.32 0.65
C THR A 13 11.36 2.91 1.21
N PHE A 14 10.33 2.19 0.80
CA PHE A 14 10.16 0.80 1.17
C PHE A 14 9.67 -0.04 -0.01
N ARG A 15 9.98 -1.35 0.02
CA ARG A 15 9.67 -2.29 -1.05
C ARG A 15 8.82 -3.43 -0.52
N GLU A 16 7.75 -3.78 -1.21
CA GLU A 16 6.87 -4.88 -0.83
C GLU A 16 6.51 -5.75 -2.02
N THR A 17 6.30 -7.04 -1.75
CA THR A 17 5.80 -7.99 -2.75
C THR A 17 4.48 -8.54 -2.24
N MET A 18 3.43 -8.41 -3.06
CA MET A 18 2.13 -9.03 -2.83
C MET A 18 1.83 -10.00 -3.97
N ALA A 19 1.42 -11.22 -3.64
CA ALA A 19 1.13 -12.25 -4.62
C ALA A 19 -0.13 -13.03 -4.24
N GLY A 20 -0.85 -13.53 -5.24
CA GLY A 20 -2.03 -14.34 -5.02
C GLY A 20 -2.80 -14.64 -6.31
N PRO A 21 -3.88 -15.43 -6.19
CA PRO A 21 -4.65 -15.88 -7.34
C PRO A 21 -5.33 -14.70 -8.05
N PHE A 22 -5.19 -14.67 -9.37
CA PHE A 22 -5.71 -13.62 -10.23
C PHE A 22 -6.22 -14.23 -11.54
N LYS A 23 -7.33 -13.68 -12.08
CA LYS A 23 -7.94 -14.22 -13.30
C LYS A 23 -8.39 -13.11 -14.25
N LEU A 24 -8.04 -13.25 -15.54
CA LEU A 24 -8.57 -12.41 -16.61
C LEU A 24 -10.05 -12.73 -16.89
N GLY A 25 -10.82 -11.72 -17.29
CA GLY A 25 -12.26 -11.80 -17.52
C GLY A 25 -13.11 -11.80 -16.24
N LEU A 26 -12.49 -11.80 -15.05
CA LEU A 26 -13.18 -11.70 -13.77
C LEU A 26 -13.31 -10.24 -13.34
N VAL A 27 -14.45 -9.89 -12.75
CA VAL A 27 -14.71 -8.52 -12.24
C VAL A 27 -14.68 -8.45 -10.72
N ASP A 28 -15.12 -9.51 -10.03
CA ASP A 28 -15.11 -9.58 -8.57
C ASP A 28 -13.83 -10.25 -8.05
N PRO A 29 -12.94 -9.53 -7.34
CA PRO A 29 -11.72 -10.07 -6.73
C PRO A 29 -11.95 -11.23 -5.75
N LYS A 30 -13.16 -11.38 -5.20
CA LYS A 30 -13.50 -12.45 -4.25
C LYS A 30 -13.95 -13.74 -4.91
N ALA A 31 -14.25 -13.71 -6.21
CA ALA A 31 -14.81 -14.83 -6.95
C ALA A 31 -13.75 -15.59 -7.78
N VAL A 32 -12.48 -15.51 -7.37
CA VAL A 32 -11.38 -16.18 -8.09
C VAL A 32 -11.50 -17.69 -7.86
N PRO A 33 -11.54 -18.52 -8.92
CA PRO A 33 -11.64 -19.96 -8.76
C PRO A 33 -10.33 -20.56 -8.26
N ASP A 34 -10.44 -21.73 -7.62
CA ASP A 34 -9.27 -22.53 -7.24
C ASP A 34 -8.40 -22.86 -8.46
N GLY A 35 -7.08 -22.82 -8.26
CA GLY A 35 -6.09 -23.10 -9.32
C GLY A 35 -5.92 -21.97 -10.35
N ALA A 36 -6.48 -20.78 -10.11
CA ALA A 36 -6.16 -19.60 -10.91
C ALA A 36 -4.65 -19.28 -10.89
N PRO A 37 -4.09 -18.75 -12.00
CA PRO A 37 -2.69 -18.35 -12.02
C PRO A 37 -2.40 -17.27 -10.98
N GLU A 38 -1.16 -17.25 -10.50
CA GLU A 38 -0.70 -16.25 -9.53
C GLU A 38 -0.27 -14.97 -10.27
N LEU A 39 -0.73 -13.82 -9.76
CA LEU A 39 -0.15 -12.51 -10.06
C LEU A 39 0.71 -12.09 -8.87
N ALA A 40 1.91 -11.61 -9.15
CA ALA A 40 2.79 -10.98 -8.17
C ALA A 40 3.04 -9.51 -8.54
N MET A 41 2.93 -8.64 -7.56
CA MET A 41 3.20 -7.21 -7.66
C MET A 41 4.38 -6.88 -6.75
N HIS A 42 5.45 -6.36 -7.33
CA HIS A 42 6.65 -5.88 -6.65
C HIS A 42 6.61 -4.35 -6.58
N ALA A 43 6.11 -3.83 -5.48
CA ALA A 43 5.89 -2.41 -5.27
C ALA A 43 7.10 -1.74 -4.58
N VAL A 44 7.39 -0.52 -4.99
CA VAL A 44 8.31 0.42 -4.37
C VAL A 44 7.51 1.67 -4.02
N VAL A 45 7.38 1.94 -2.73
CA VAL A 45 6.70 3.15 -2.22
C VAL A 45 7.76 4.16 -1.82
N GLU A 46 7.61 5.39 -2.31
CA GLU A 46 8.50 6.51 -2.03
C GLU A 46 7.70 7.65 -1.40
N ILE A 47 8.03 7.95 -0.14
CA ILE A 47 7.54 9.11 0.61
C ILE A 47 8.67 10.12 0.64
N ASP A 48 8.56 11.17 -0.18
CA ASP A 48 9.62 12.17 -0.31
C ASP A 48 9.75 13.05 0.96
N ASP A 49 8.63 13.31 1.65
CA ASP A 49 8.56 14.09 2.89
C ASP A 49 7.50 13.49 3.85
N ILE A 50 7.96 12.98 5.00
CA ILE A 50 7.08 12.37 6.02
C ILE A 50 6.10 13.39 6.60
N GLU A 51 6.51 14.64 6.81
CA GLU A 51 5.65 15.64 7.43
C GLU A 51 4.56 16.09 6.46
N ALA A 52 4.91 16.27 5.18
CA ALA A 52 3.91 16.52 4.13
C ALA A 52 2.95 15.32 3.98
N PHE A 53 3.47 14.10 4.00
CA PHE A 53 2.67 12.87 3.96
C PHE A 53 1.71 12.77 5.14
N ARG A 54 2.13 13.14 6.36
CA ARG A 54 1.28 13.16 7.56
C ARG A 54 0.21 14.25 7.49
N ALA A 55 0.51 15.37 6.86
CA ALA A 55 -0.43 16.48 6.70
C ALA A 55 -1.49 16.22 5.61
N ASP A 56 -1.21 15.39 4.62
CA ASP A 56 -2.17 14.99 3.58
C ASP A 56 -3.25 14.05 4.19
N PRO A 57 -4.54 14.41 4.15
CA PRO A 57 -5.62 13.55 4.63
C PRO A 57 -5.69 12.18 3.93
N GLN A 58 -5.25 12.10 2.67
CA GLN A 58 -5.22 10.86 1.89
C GLN A 58 -3.87 10.15 1.96
N HIS A 59 -2.89 10.76 2.66
CA HIS A 59 -1.55 10.23 2.88
C HIS A 59 -0.97 9.63 1.59
N LYS A 60 -0.90 10.43 0.53
CA LYS A 60 -0.44 9.96 -0.79
C LYS A 60 1.08 9.89 -0.85
N ALA A 61 1.58 8.83 -1.48
CA ALA A 61 2.98 8.65 -1.81
C ALA A 61 3.12 8.13 -3.25
N ARG A 62 4.33 8.25 -3.81
CA ARG A 62 4.63 7.70 -5.12
C ARG A 62 4.75 6.18 -5.02
N LEU A 63 4.18 5.49 -6.00
CA LEU A 63 4.31 4.05 -6.16
C LEU A 63 4.91 3.74 -7.53
N SER A 64 5.85 2.83 -7.58
CA SER A 64 6.34 2.22 -8.83
C SER A 64 6.55 0.72 -8.60
N GLY A 65 6.77 -0.05 -9.64
CA GLY A 65 6.99 -1.47 -9.46
C GLY A 65 7.13 -2.29 -10.72
N THR A 66 7.12 -3.61 -10.52
CA THR A 66 7.02 -4.59 -11.59
C THR A 66 5.90 -5.59 -11.29
N ILE A 67 5.29 -6.12 -12.34
CA ILE A 67 4.20 -7.10 -12.25
C ILE A 67 4.64 -8.38 -12.97
N ASP A 68 4.48 -9.50 -12.28
CA ASP A 68 4.64 -10.84 -12.82
C ASP A 68 3.29 -11.53 -12.86
N TYR A 69 2.82 -11.83 -14.07
CA TYR A 69 1.56 -12.55 -14.26
C TYR A 69 1.66 -13.36 -15.55
N PRO A 70 1.95 -14.68 -15.49
CA PRO A 70 2.28 -15.48 -16.67
C PRO A 70 1.35 -15.32 -17.89
N PRO A 71 0.02 -15.16 -17.73
CA PRO A 71 -0.88 -14.90 -18.87
C PRO A 71 -0.66 -13.57 -19.61
N LEU A 72 -0.03 -12.56 -18.98
CA LEU A 72 0.37 -11.29 -19.62
C LEU A 72 1.90 -11.16 -19.76
N GLY A 73 2.67 -11.95 -19.01
CA GLY A 73 4.13 -11.93 -19.01
C GLY A 73 4.73 -11.66 -17.62
N THR A 74 6.05 -11.66 -17.58
CA THR A 74 6.85 -11.43 -16.36
C THR A 74 7.69 -10.17 -16.52
N GLY A 75 7.91 -9.43 -15.44
CA GLY A 75 8.71 -8.21 -15.42
C GLY A 75 8.04 -7.02 -16.09
N LEU A 76 6.70 -6.97 -16.11
CA LEU A 76 5.96 -5.84 -16.67
C LEU A 76 6.23 -4.59 -15.82
N VAL A 77 6.90 -3.59 -16.40
CA VAL A 77 7.32 -2.40 -15.68
C VAL A 77 6.16 -1.43 -15.51
N ALA A 78 5.90 -1.04 -14.26
CA ALA A 78 4.94 -0.01 -13.88
C ALA A 78 5.70 1.19 -13.29
N PRO A 79 6.14 2.15 -14.12
CA PRO A 79 7.04 3.23 -13.67
C PRO A 79 6.35 4.26 -12.76
N SER A 80 5.01 4.28 -12.76
CA SER A 80 4.23 5.27 -12.05
C SER A 80 2.96 4.68 -11.46
N GLY A 81 2.57 5.24 -10.32
CA GLY A 81 1.46 4.76 -9.54
C GLY A 81 1.27 5.61 -8.30
N VAL A 82 0.17 5.31 -7.60
CA VAL A 82 -0.22 6.00 -6.38
C VAL A 82 -0.31 4.98 -5.27
N PHE A 83 0.39 5.28 -4.18
CA PHE A 83 0.11 4.69 -2.88
C PHE A 83 -0.71 5.71 -2.09
N GLY A 84 -1.77 5.27 -1.43
CA GLY A 84 -2.59 6.15 -0.61
C GLY A 84 -3.08 5.40 0.61
N LEU A 85 -3.11 6.09 1.73
CA LEU A 85 -3.49 5.51 3.00
C LEU A 85 -4.69 6.32 3.51
N PHE A 86 -5.83 5.64 3.69
CA PHE A 86 -7.12 6.23 4.07
C PHE A 86 -7.85 7.00 2.95
N SER A 87 -8.09 6.35 1.80
CA SER A 87 -9.09 6.87 0.86
C SER A 87 -10.50 6.81 1.50
N PRO A 88 -11.32 7.89 1.41
CA PRO A 88 -12.62 7.94 2.06
C PRO A 88 -13.49 6.75 1.66
N SER A 89 -13.98 6.01 2.64
CA SER A 89 -15.05 5.04 2.43
C SER A 89 -16.39 5.65 2.89
N HIS A 90 -17.49 5.11 2.37
CA HIS A 90 -18.84 5.48 2.82
C HIS A 90 -19.13 5.02 4.25
N ASP A 91 -18.33 4.11 4.82
CA ASP A 91 -18.43 3.64 6.20
C ASP A 91 -17.37 4.31 7.07
N PRO A 92 -17.74 5.06 8.13
CA PRO A 92 -16.79 5.73 9.03
C PRO A 92 -15.89 4.76 9.81
N LYS A 93 -16.18 3.45 9.83
CA LYS A 93 -15.36 2.41 10.47
C LYS A 93 -14.42 1.72 9.50
N LEU A 94 -14.46 2.07 8.21
CA LEU A 94 -13.68 1.44 7.16
C LEU A 94 -12.88 2.48 6.41
N ALA A 95 -11.61 2.19 6.21
CA ALA A 95 -10.74 2.97 5.36
C ALA A 95 -10.04 2.08 4.35
N TYR A 96 -9.64 2.67 3.22
CA TYR A 96 -8.90 1.97 2.19
C TYR A 96 -7.44 2.38 2.19
N MET A 97 -6.57 1.37 2.08
CA MET A 97 -5.18 1.56 1.66
C MET A 97 -5.11 1.15 0.18
N VAL A 98 -4.76 2.10 -0.69
CA VAL A 98 -4.80 1.93 -2.14
C VAL A 98 -3.41 1.75 -2.73
N TYR A 99 -3.33 0.87 -3.72
CA TYR A 99 -2.14 0.52 -4.47
C TYR A 99 -2.49 0.52 -5.94
N GLU A 100 -2.11 1.56 -6.64
CA GLU A 100 -2.50 1.74 -8.03
C GLU A 100 -1.26 1.89 -8.90
N LEU A 101 -1.13 1.05 -9.93
CA LEU A 101 0.00 1.01 -10.84
C LEU A 101 -0.48 1.14 -12.29
N ALA A 102 0.08 2.09 -13.01
CA ALA A 102 -0.09 2.21 -14.45
C ALA A 102 1.08 1.52 -15.17
N PHE A 103 0.79 0.67 -16.15
CA PHE A 103 1.79 0.01 -16.97
C PHE A 103 1.33 -0.13 -18.42
N GLU A 104 2.26 -0.36 -19.33
CA GLU A 104 1.94 -0.66 -20.72
C GLU A 104 2.22 -2.13 -21.02
N HIS A 105 1.31 -2.75 -21.78
CA HIS A 105 1.47 -4.12 -22.24
C HIS A 105 0.94 -4.21 -23.67
N ALA A 106 1.76 -4.78 -24.57
CA ALA A 106 1.46 -4.90 -26.00
C ALA A 106 1.00 -3.58 -26.66
N GLY A 107 1.60 -2.45 -26.28
CA GLY A 107 1.26 -1.11 -26.80
C GLY A 107 -0.06 -0.54 -26.29
N LYS A 108 -0.69 -1.16 -25.28
CA LYS A 108 -1.92 -0.68 -24.65
C LYS A 108 -1.70 -0.32 -23.18
N PRO A 109 -2.31 0.78 -22.71
CA PRO A 109 -2.25 1.15 -21.30
C PRO A 109 -3.14 0.23 -20.46
N HIS A 110 -2.62 -0.17 -19.32
CA HIS A 110 -3.29 -0.97 -18.33
C HIS A 110 -3.13 -0.34 -16.95
N TYR A 111 -4.14 -0.54 -16.10
CA TYR A 111 -4.16 0.02 -14.75
C TYR A 111 -4.52 -1.05 -13.73
N LEU A 112 -3.55 -1.41 -12.87
CA LEU A 112 -3.75 -2.35 -11.79
C LEU A 112 -4.12 -1.58 -10.52
N ALA A 113 -5.33 -1.76 -10.01
CA ALA A 113 -5.84 -1.08 -8.84
C ALA A 113 -6.12 -2.08 -7.71
N GLY A 114 -5.44 -1.92 -6.60
CA GLY A 114 -5.57 -2.72 -5.40
C GLY A 114 -6.07 -1.89 -4.23
N LYS A 115 -6.97 -2.47 -3.42
CA LYS A 115 -7.43 -1.87 -2.16
C LYS A 115 -7.39 -2.87 -1.01
N LYS A 116 -6.81 -2.47 0.12
CA LYS A 116 -6.90 -3.20 1.40
C LYS A 116 -7.99 -2.58 2.24
N HIS A 117 -8.77 -3.42 2.91
CA HIS A 117 -9.80 -3.00 3.86
C HIS A 117 -9.15 -2.80 5.23
N VAL A 118 -9.24 -1.59 5.78
CA VAL A 118 -8.68 -1.24 7.09
C VAL A 118 -9.83 -0.88 8.03
N LEU A 119 -10.14 -1.76 8.98
CA LEU A 119 -11.14 -1.50 10.01
C LEU A 119 -10.57 -0.58 11.09
N VAL A 120 -11.19 0.58 11.28
CA VAL A 120 -10.78 1.59 12.25
C VAL A 120 -11.18 1.13 13.67
N GLY A 121 -10.21 0.98 14.58
CA GLY A 121 -10.46 0.81 16.03
C GLY A 121 -10.05 -0.51 16.70
N ALA A 122 -9.46 -1.48 16.00
CA ALA A 122 -9.02 -2.74 16.62
C ALA A 122 -7.60 -3.16 16.14
N PRO A 123 -6.53 -2.77 16.84
CA PRO A 123 -5.13 -3.00 16.43
C PRO A 123 -4.78 -4.46 16.10
N TRP A 124 -5.43 -5.42 16.76
CA TRP A 124 -5.24 -6.85 16.56
C TRP A 124 -6.04 -7.41 15.36
N LYS A 125 -7.14 -6.76 14.94
CA LYS A 125 -7.85 -7.08 13.68
C LYS A 125 -7.22 -6.41 12.46
N LEU A 126 -6.34 -5.42 12.67
CA LEU A 126 -5.50 -4.79 11.64
C LEU A 126 -4.41 -5.71 11.07
N TRP A 127 -4.39 -7.02 11.32
CA TRP A 127 -3.32 -7.92 10.83
C TRP A 127 -3.81 -9.03 9.90
N GLY A 128 -5.04 -9.52 10.08
CA GLY A 128 -5.62 -10.59 9.25
C GLY A 128 -6.23 -10.09 7.94
N GLU A 129 -6.81 -8.88 7.94
CA GLU A 129 -7.47 -8.30 6.75
C GLU A 129 -6.61 -7.26 6.00
N THR A 130 -5.52 -6.79 6.61
CA THR A 130 -4.53 -5.85 6.02
C THR A 130 -3.49 -6.53 5.14
N THR A 131 -3.40 -7.86 5.15
CA THR A 131 -2.54 -8.59 4.24
C THR A 131 -3.23 -8.85 2.91
N THR A 132 -4.57 -8.72 2.85
CA THR A 132 -5.39 -8.96 1.67
C THR A 132 -5.58 -7.68 0.84
N LEU A 133 -5.05 -7.70 -0.37
CA LEU A 133 -5.23 -6.65 -1.37
C LEU A 133 -6.22 -7.16 -2.43
N TYR A 134 -7.39 -6.53 -2.48
CA TYR A 134 -8.41 -6.82 -3.49
C TYR A 134 -8.06 -6.04 -4.74
N THR A 135 -7.74 -6.74 -5.81
CA THR A 135 -7.10 -6.17 -6.99
C THR A 135 -7.96 -6.34 -8.23
N THR A 136 -8.10 -5.27 -9.02
CA THR A 136 -8.71 -5.26 -10.34
C THR A 136 -7.71 -4.73 -11.37
N LEU A 137 -7.76 -5.29 -12.57
CA LEU A 137 -7.02 -4.83 -13.74
C LEU A 137 -7.99 -4.15 -14.69
N HIS A 138 -7.69 -2.91 -15.07
CA HIS A 138 -8.48 -2.12 -15.98
C HIS A 138 -7.75 -1.95 -17.32
N GLU A 139 -8.51 -1.95 -18.41
CA GLU A 139 -8.03 -1.47 -19.71
C GLU A 139 -8.07 0.07 -19.70
N GLY A 140 -6.92 0.74 -19.79
CA GLY A 140 -6.82 2.19 -19.71
C GLY A 140 -5.73 2.68 -18.76
N ARG A 141 -5.81 3.97 -18.40
CA ARG A 141 -4.80 4.66 -17.58
C ARG A 141 -5.23 4.88 -16.12
N ASP A 142 -6.45 4.49 -15.78
CA ASP A 142 -7.05 4.69 -14.47
C ASP A 142 -8.19 3.68 -14.21
N THR A 143 -8.86 3.83 -13.07
CA THR A 143 -9.97 2.97 -12.62
C THR A 143 -11.30 3.19 -13.36
N SER A 144 -11.42 4.20 -14.23
CA SER A 144 -12.62 4.40 -15.08
C SER A 144 -12.66 3.42 -16.26
N GLY A 145 -11.51 2.81 -16.58
CA GLY A 145 -11.39 1.77 -17.59
C GLY A 145 -12.19 0.51 -17.26
N ARG A 146 -12.52 -0.27 -18.29
CA ARG A 146 -13.25 -1.55 -18.11
C ARG A 146 -12.37 -2.52 -17.32
N VAL A 147 -12.95 -3.17 -16.31
CA VAL A 147 -12.29 -4.26 -15.59
C VAL A 147 -12.15 -5.47 -16.53
N ILE A 148 -10.91 -5.90 -16.74
CA ILE A 148 -10.55 -7.05 -17.59
C ILE A 148 -9.92 -8.20 -16.79
N GLY A 149 -9.75 -8.04 -15.48
CA GLY A 149 -9.31 -9.10 -14.60
C GLY A 149 -9.43 -8.69 -13.14
N ALA A 150 -9.51 -9.68 -12.26
CA ALA A 150 -9.61 -9.46 -10.83
C ALA A 150 -8.93 -10.59 -10.05
N GLY A 151 -8.48 -10.28 -8.85
CA GLY A 151 -7.78 -11.23 -8.00
C GLY A 151 -7.59 -10.72 -6.58
N THR A 152 -7.23 -11.65 -5.70
CA THR A 152 -6.89 -11.31 -4.32
C THR A 152 -5.42 -11.59 -4.10
N LEU A 153 -4.64 -10.55 -3.82
CA LEU A 153 -3.22 -10.65 -3.53
C LEU A 153 -3.02 -10.64 -2.01
N SER A 154 -2.00 -11.35 -1.55
CA SER A 154 -1.61 -11.37 -0.15
C SER A 154 -0.17 -10.91 0.03
N LEU A 155 0.10 -10.14 1.09
CA LEU A 155 1.46 -9.78 1.46
C LEU A 155 2.21 -11.04 1.92
N GLY A 156 3.31 -11.39 1.24
CA GLY A 156 4.17 -12.48 1.68
C GLY A 156 4.77 -12.17 3.05
N VAL A 157 4.50 -13.00 4.05
CA VAL A 157 4.91 -12.82 5.47
C VAL A 157 6.42 -12.54 5.64
N GLY A 158 7.25 -13.01 4.73
CA GLY A 158 8.71 -12.75 4.72
C GLY A 158 9.14 -11.36 4.23
N ALA A 159 8.33 -10.66 3.41
CA ALA A 159 8.61 -9.30 2.95
C ALA A 159 8.33 -8.27 4.05
N LEU A 160 7.25 -8.50 4.82
CA LEU A 160 6.93 -7.72 6.01
C LEU A 160 8.08 -7.77 7.03
N LEU A 161 8.65 -8.96 7.27
CA LEU A 161 9.81 -9.11 8.17
C LEU A 161 11.07 -8.38 7.70
N ARG A 162 11.33 -8.29 6.38
CA ARG A 162 12.49 -7.56 5.84
C ARG A 162 12.33 -6.05 5.94
N LEU A 163 11.15 -5.51 5.65
CA LEU A 163 10.86 -4.09 5.81
C LEU A 163 11.13 -3.59 7.23
N LEU A 164 10.84 -4.43 8.21
CA LEU A 164 11.03 -4.14 9.63
C LEU A 164 12.50 -4.21 10.08
N THR A 165 13.38 -4.79 9.26
CA THR A 165 14.84 -4.75 9.48
C THR A 165 15.51 -3.51 8.88
N THR A 166 14.86 -2.82 7.93
CA THR A 166 15.45 -1.69 7.20
C THR A 166 15.20 -0.33 7.87
N VAL A 167 14.23 -0.23 8.77
CA VAL A 167 13.93 0.99 9.56
C VAL A 167 14.90 1.16 10.75
N GLY A 168 15.98 0.38 10.80
CA GLY A 168 16.86 0.26 11.98
C GLY A 168 18.34 0.54 11.73
N GLY A 169 18.70 1.70 11.20
CA GLY A 169 20.05 2.27 11.35
C GLY A 169 21.16 1.68 10.48
N THR A 170 22.19 2.50 10.26
CA THR A 170 23.41 2.21 9.51
C THR A 170 24.13 0.92 9.95
N PRO A 171 24.99 0.30 9.11
CA PRO A 171 25.58 -1.04 9.30
C PRO A 171 26.52 -1.27 10.51
N THR A 172 26.46 -0.44 11.56
CA THR A 172 27.44 -0.39 12.66
C THR A 172 26.80 -0.45 14.05
N ALA A 173 25.64 -1.08 14.23
CA ALA A 173 25.06 -1.31 15.55
C ALA A 173 24.93 -2.82 15.88
N PRO A 174 25.33 -3.28 17.08
CA PRO A 174 25.35 -4.69 17.43
C PRO A 174 23.94 -5.28 17.47
N ALA A 175 23.85 -6.58 17.18
CA ALA A 175 22.62 -7.36 17.06
C ALA A 175 21.68 -7.16 18.26
N ARG A 176 20.67 -6.29 18.10
CA ARG A 176 19.59 -6.14 19.09
C ARG A 176 18.75 -7.42 19.14
N SER A 177 18.48 -7.88 20.36
CA SER A 177 17.63 -9.03 20.69
C SER A 177 16.30 -9.03 19.91
N LEU A 178 15.85 -10.22 19.49
CA LEU A 178 14.57 -10.46 18.81
C LEU A 178 13.40 -9.72 19.49
N TRP A 179 13.42 -9.61 20.82
CA TRP A 179 12.35 -8.98 21.61
C TRP A 179 12.27 -7.46 21.47
N GLN A 180 13.42 -6.76 21.39
CA GLN A 180 13.44 -5.32 21.11
C GLN A 180 13.07 -5.00 19.66
N ARG A 181 13.32 -5.94 18.74
CA ARG A 181 12.94 -5.85 17.33
C ARG A 181 11.43 -6.01 17.13
N ILE A 182 10.80 -6.94 17.83
CA ILE A 182 9.32 -7.08 17.89
C ILE A 182 8.68 -5.80 18.47
N GLY A 183 9.31 -5.19 19.47
CA GLY A 183 8.86 -3.93 20.06
C GLY A 183 8.92 -2.71 19.12
N ALA A 184 9.88 -2.64 18.20
CA ALA A 184 9.97 -1.57 17.20
C ALA A 184 8.87 -1.68 16.14
N ILE A 185 8.52 -2.91 15.75
CA ILE A 185 7.42 -3.24 14.83
C ILE A 185 6.09 -2.83 15.44
N ALA A 186 5.83 -3.29 16.68
CA ALA A 186 4.65 -2.91 17.42
C ALA A 186 4.62 -1.40 17.65
N SER A 187 5.75 -0.75 17.95
CA SER A 187 5.81 0.69 18.17
C SER A 187 5.56 1.52 16.91
N PHE A 188 6.09 1.15 15.74
CA PHE A 188 5.81 1.85 14.48
C PHE A 188 4.33 1.75 14.12
N PHE A 189 3.77 0.55 14.17
CA PHE A 189 2.35 0.34 13.88
C PHE A 189 1.42 0.88 14.97
N THR A 190 1.82 0.90 16.25
CA THR A 190 1.05 1.51 17.34
C THR A 190 1.12 3.03 17.31
N PHE A 191 2.29 3.60 16.97
CA PHE A 191 2.46 5.03 16.74
C PHE A 191 1.64 5.48 15.53
N PHE A 192 1.73 4.76 14.42
CA PHE A 192 0.93 4.98 13.22
C PHE A 192 -0.56 4.85 13.55
N SER A 193 -1.00 3.73 14.12
CA SER A 193 -2.42 3.51 14.50
C SER A 193 -2.94 4.51 15.55
N GLY A 194 -2.11 4.93 16.49
CA GLY A 194 -2.46 5.88 17.54
C GLY A 194 -2.62 7.31 17.00
N GLU A 195 -1.73 7.73 16.10
CA GLU A 195 -1.84 9.00 15.39
C GLU A 195 -3.08 9.02 14.47
N LEU A 196 -3.39 7.88 13.84
CA LEU A 196 -4.54 7.69 12.96
C LEU A 196 -5.90 7.78 13.68
N VAL A 197 -6.02 7.21 14.88
CA VAL A 197 -7.24 7.33 15.71
C VAL A 197 -7.39 8.76 16.24
N ARG A 198 -6.28 9.37 16.70
CA ARG A 198 -6.32 10.69 17.35
C ARG A 198 -6.69 11.80 16.37
N THR A 199 -6.18 11.78 15.14
CA THR A 199 -6.44 12.86 14.17
C THR A 199 -7.88 12.84 13.66
N TYR A 200 -8.46 11.66 13.38
CA TYR A 200 -9.79 11.57 12.78
C TYR A 200 -10.96 11.43 13.76
N VAL A 201 -10.79 10.75 14.90
CA VAL A 201 -11.86 10.65 15.91
C VAL A 201 -12.08 12.00 16.61
N LEU A 202 -11.03 12.81 16.78
CA LEU A 202 -11.14 14.12 17.44
C LEU A 202 -11.48 15.27 16.47
N GLN A 203 -11.05 15.25 15.19
CA GLN A 203 -11.42 16.33 14.26
C GLN A 203 -12.89 16.29 13.83
N ARG A 204 -13.56 15.14 13.83
CA ARG A 204 -15.00 15.06 13.53
C ARG A 204 -15.89 15.52 14.69
N GLY A 205 -15.33 15.75 15.88
CA GLY A 205 -16.03 16.31 17.04
C GLY A 205 -16.11 17.84 17.09
N ARG A 206 -15.48 18.56 16.14
CA ARG A 206 -15.37 20.04 16.16
C ARG A 206 -15.87 20.76 14.91
N GLY A 207 -16.60 20.07 14.03
CA GLY A 207 -17.15 20.63 12.79
C GLY A 207 -18.68 20.77 12.74
N GLY A 208 -19.38 20.64 13.87
CA GLY A 208 -20.85 20.68 13.94
C GLY A 208 -21.35 21.72 14.92
N ARG A 209 -21.09 23.00 14.64
CA ARG A 209 -21.83 24.17 15.15
C ARG A 209 -21.36 25.42 14.43
N SER A 210 -22.05 25.79 13.37
CA SER A 210 -22.49 27.16 13.02
C SER A 210 -23.40 27.05 11.80
#